data_AF-T0UZL7-F1
#
_entry.id   AF-T0UZL7-F1
#
_cell.length_a   1.000
_cell.length_b   1.000
_cell.length_c   1.000
_cell.angle_alpha   90.00
_cell.angle_beta   90.00
_cell.angle_gamma   90.00
#
_symmetry.space_group_name_H-M   'P 1'
#
loop_
_entity.id
_entity.type
_entity.pdbx_description
1 polymer ?
#
loop_
_entity_poly.entity_id
_entity_poly.type
_entity_poly.pdbx_seq_one_letter_code
_entity_poly.pdbx_strand_id
1 'polypeptide(L)'
;AGTGTLIIQKWQDDRMNTDFFNYLPSNYWYQALELSDEAISFLIHAFAIRGMNGVIIHGDALEMAVKQVYFIQNSANNPIGFSEINVIPHSKDAMEFLGIHEWTEQAIEHIESKFPDWIPLIEEKKGQMSLFDEA
;
A
#
# COMPACT_ATOMS: atom_id res chain seq x y z
N ALA A 1 5.68 -7.52 -11.88
CA ALA A 1 5.56 -6.09 -12.26
C ALA A 1 6.73 -5.62 -13.13
N GLY A 2 7.80 -6.41 -13.25
CA GLY A 2 9.04 -6.01 -13.92
C GLY A 2 9.62 -4.75 -13.27
N THR A 3 10.19 -3.86 -14.09
CA THR A 3 10.73 -2.57 -13.63
C THR A 3 9.66 -1.51 -13.30
N GLY A 4 8.36 -1.86 -13.32
CA GLY A 4 7.28 -0.94 -12.98
C GLY A 4 6.83 0.02 -14.09
N THR A 5 7.34 -0.11 -15.32
CA THR A 5 7.07 0.82 -16.44
C THR A 5 5.57 0.98 -16.73
N LEU A 6 4.79 -0.12 -16.72
CA LEU A 6 3.34 -0.07 -16.97
C LEU A 6 2.59 0.69 -15.86
N ILE A 7 3.00 0.51 -14.60
CA ILE A 7 2.39 1.22 -13.48
C ILE A 7 2.72 2.72 -13.54
N ILE A 8 3.97 3.06 -13.88
CA ILE A 8 4.38 4.45 -14.08
C ILE A 8 3.57 5.09 -15.21
N GLN A 9 3.36 4.39 -16.32
CA GLN A 9 2.54 4.89 -17.42
C GLN A 9 1.10 5.11 -16.98
N LYS A 10 0.51 4.17 -16.25
CA LYS A 10 -0.86 4.31 -15.72
C LYS A 10 -0.99 5.53 -14.80
N TRP A 11 -0.04 5.73 -13.89
CA TRP A 11 0.00 6.91 -13.03
C TRP A 11 0.10 8.21 -13.83
N GLN A 12 0.95 8.23 -14.86
CA GLN A 12 1.10 9.39 -15.73
C GLN A 12 -0.21 9.68 -16.48
N ASP A 13 -0.87 8.66 -17.00
CA ASP A 13 -2.14 8.81 -17.70
C ASP A 13 -3.24 9.34 -16.75
N ASP A 14 -3.29 8.86 -15.51
CA ASP A 14 -4.23 9.35 -14.49
C ASP A 14 -4.00 10.82 -14.14
N ARG A 15 -2.72 11.22 -14.01
CA ARG A 15 -2.31 12.60 -13.81
C ARG A 15 -2.71 13.49 -14.99
N MET A 16 -2.53 13.01 -16.22
CA MET A 16 -2.79 13.79 -17.43
C MET A 16 -4.28 13.88 -17.79
N ASN A 17 -5.08 12.90 -17.37
CA ASN A 17 -6.54 12.89 -17.56
C ASN A 17 -7.30 13.69 -16.48
N THR A 18 -6.58 14.27 -15.52
CA THR A 18 -7.13 15.10 -14.45
C THR A 18 -6.52 16.49 -14.52
N ASP A 19 -7.29 17.53 -14.26
CA ASP A 19 -6.72 18.87 -14.15
C ASP A 19 -5.66 18.91 -13.04
N PHE A 20 -4.53 19.56 -13.31
CA PHE A 20 -3.37 19.58 -12.41
C PHE A 20 -3.72 20.06 -10.99
N PHE A 21 -4.64 21.02 -10.85
CA PHE A 21 -5.05 21.56 -9.56
C PHE A 21 -6.05 20.68 -8.83
N ASN A 22 -6.72 19.77 -9.55
CA ASN A 22 -7.73 18.88 -9.01
C ASN A 22 -7.23 17.45 -8.78
N TYR A 23 -6.02 17.13 -9.22
CA TYR A 23 -5.45 15.82 -8.94
C TYR A 23 -5.11 15.68 -7.46
N LEU A 24 -5.72 14.68 -6.83
CA LEU A 24 -5.41 14.26 -5.47
C LEU A 24 -4.92 12.80 -5.50
N PRO A 25 -3.71 12.50 -4.99
CA PRO A 25 -3.22 11.13 -4.86
C PRO A 25 -4.21 10.17 -4.20
N SER A 26 -5.01 10.62 -3.23
CA SER A 26 -6.02 9.83 -2.53
C SER A 26 -7.10 9.22 -3.43
N ASN A 27 -7.29 9.75 -4.64
CA ASN A 27 -8.28 9.25 -5.59
C ASN A 27 -7.78 8.03 -6.39
N TYR A 28 -6.50 7.67 -6.27
CA TYR A 28 -5.87 6.63 -7.05
C TYR A 28 -5.19 5.62 -6.15
N TRP A 29 -5.28 4.35 -6.54
CA TRP A 29 -4.65 3.24 -5.83
C TRP A 29 -3.96 2.34 -6.85
N TYR A 30 -2.69 2.02 -6.60
CA TYR A 30 -1.89 1.18 -7.47
C TYR A 30 -1.45 -0.08 -6.74
N GLN A 31 -1.51 -1.23 -7.41
CA GLN A 31 -1.05 -2.49 -6.87
C GLN A 31 -0.01 -3.10 -7.80
N ALA A 32 1.07 -3.59 -7.21
CA ALA A 32 2.12 -4.27 -7.91
C ALA A 32 2.48 -5.56 -7.19
N LEU A 33 2.77 -6.61 -7.95
CA LEU A 33 3.36 -7.84 -7.43
C LEU A 33 4.63 -8.13 -8.20
N GLU A 34 5.72 -8.37 -7.49
CA GLU A 34 7.05 -8.62 -8.06
C GLU A 34 7.74 -9.79 -7.38
N LEU A 35 8.40 -10.65 -8.18
CA LEU A 35 9.12 -11.83 -7.70
C LEU A 35 10.62 -11.56 -7.52
N SER A 36 11.20 -10.68 -8.36
CA SER A 36 12.63 -10.38 -8.38
C SER A 36 13.06 -9.47 -7.22
N ASP A 37 14.06 -9.93 -6.48
CA ASP A 37 14.72 -9.16 -5.42
C ASP A 37 15.41 -7.90 -5.96
N GLU A 38 15.89 -7.95 -7.20
CA GLU A 38 16.56 -6.82 -7.84
C GLU A 38 15.57 -5.71 -8.22
N ALA A 39 14.35 -6.10 -8.63
CA ALA A 39 13.34 -5.17 -9.13
C ALA A 39 12.59 -4.44 -8.01
N ILE A 40 12.48 -5.02 -6.82
CA ILE A 40 11.63 -4.50 -5.73
C ILE A 40 12.02 -3.09 -5.32
N SER A 41 13.32 -2.82 -5.19
CA SER A 41 13.82 -1.50 -4.80
C SER A 41 13.43 -0.44 -5.84
N PHE A 42 13.59 -0.73 -7.14
CA PHE A 42 13.19 0.20 -8.20
C PHE A 42 11.70 0.50 -8.16
N LEU A 43 10.88 -0.51 -7.87
CA LEU A 43 9.42 -0.37 -7.81
C LEU A 43 8.98 0.48 -6.60
N ILE A 44 9.57 0.26 -5.43
CA ILE A 44 9.33 1.07 -4.22
C ILE A 44 9.68 2.53 -4.51
N HIS A 45 10.88 2.79 -5.05
CA HIS A 45 11.29 4.15 -5.40
C HIS A 45 10.37 4.76 -6.45
N ALA A 46 9.91 3.98 -7.44
CA ALA A 46 9.03 4.48 -8.47
C ALA A 46 7.72 5.02 -7.89
N PHE A 47 7.13 4.35 -6.90
CA PHE A 47 5.94 4.81 -6.20
C PHE A 47 6.24 6.01 -5.31
N ALA A 48 7.30 5.91 -4.48
CA ALA A 48 7.63 6.91 -3.48
C ALA A 48 7.94 8.28 -4.10
N ILE A 49 8.80 8.33 -5.12
CA ILE A 49 9.20 9.60 -5.74
C ILE A 49 8.08 10.28 -6.53
N ARG A 50 7.05 9.53 -6.92
CA ARG A 50 5.90 10.03 -7.70
C ARG A 50 4.70 10.40 -6.84
N GLY A 51 4.80 10.26 -5.52
CA GLY A 51 3.71 10.58 -4.61
C GLY A 51 2.50 9.66 -4.78
N MET A 52 2.73 8.40 -5.17
CA MET A 52 1.68 7.40 -5.43
C MET A 52 1.16 6.76 -4.12
N ASN A 53 -0.12 6.38 -4.11
CA ASN A 53 -0.70 5.52 -3.08
C ASN A 53 -0.81 4.08 -3.61
N GLY A 54 -0.44 3.08 -2.81
CA GLY A 54 -0.56 1.71 -3.27
C GLY A 54 0.08 0.66 -2.38
N VAL A 55 0.09 -0.55 -2.91
CA VAL A 55 0.72 -1.71 -2.28
C VAL A 55 1.64 -2.43 -3.26
N ILE A 56 2.82 -2.81 -2.78
CA ILE A 56 3.78 -3.61 -3.51
C ILE A 56 3.96 -4.93 -2.75
N ILE A 57 3.57 -6.04 -3.39
CA ILE A 57 3.70 -7.39 -2.86
C ILE A 57 4.97 -8.01 -3.45
N HIS A 58 5.93 -8.34 -2.60
CA HIS A 58 7.18 -8.98 -3.00
C HIS A 58 7.08 -10.49 -2.77
N GLY A 59 7.00 -11.28 -3.83
CA GLY A 59 6.90 -12.74 -3.72
C GLY A 59 6.36 -13.40 -4.99
N ASP A 60 6.01 -14.67 -4.85
CA ASP A 60 5.43 -15.46 -5.93
C ASP A 60 3.94 -15.14 -6.12
N ALA A 61 3.57 -14.76 -7.34
CA ALA A 61 2.21 -14.38 -7.70
C ALA A 61 1.23 -15.56 -7.81
N LEU A 62 1.75 -16.74 -8.14
CA LEU A 62 0.95 -17.93 -8.39
C LEU A 62 0.62 -18.63 -7.07
N GLU A 63 1.65 -18.81 -6.24
CA GLU A 63 1.51 -19.50 -4.96
C GLU A 63 1.10 -18.56 -3.82
N MET A 64 1.17 -17.24 -4.03
CA MET A 64 0.99 -16.22 -2.98
C MET A 64 1.91 -16.47 -1.78
N ALA A 65 3.13 -16.93 -2.08
CA ALA A 65 4.24 -17.09 -1.16
C ALA A 65 5.04 -15.79 -1.11
N VAL A 66 4.79 -14.97 -0.09
CA VAL A 66 5.18 -13.57 -0.03
C VAL A 66 6.35 -13.38 0.92
N LYS A 67 7.39 -12.68 0.46
CA LYS A 67 8.52 -12.26 1.30
C LYS A 67 8.12 -11.08 2.17
N GLN A 68 7.64 -10.02 1.53
CA GLN A 68 7.26 -8.76 2.18
C GLN A 68 6.15 -8.03 1.43
N VAL A 69 5.45 -7.16 2.14
CA VAL A 69 4.49 -6.24 1.53
C VAL A 69 4.79 -4.81 1.98
N TYR A 70 4.89 -3.91 1.00
CA TYR A 70 5.14 -2.50 1.23
C TYR A 70 3.87 -1.69 0.97
N PHE A 71 3.46 -0.93 1.97
CA PHE A 71 2.35 0.00 1.89
C PHE A 71 2.88 1.40 1.64
N ILE A 72 2.59 1.93 0.46
CA ILE A 72 3.07 3.25 0.02
C ILE A 72 1.92 4.23 0.11
N GLN A 73 2.12 5.34 0.81
CA GLN A 73 1.06 6.33 1.01
C GLN A 73 1.58 7.75 0.88
N ASN A 74 0.78 8.63 0.32
CA ASN A 74 1.01 10.05 0.26
C ASN A 74 0.16 10.70 1.35
N SER A 75 0.70 10.76 2.56
CA SER A 75 -0.07 11.19 3.74
C SER A 75 -0.57 12.63 3.61
N ALA A 76 0.22 13.49 2.97
CA ALA A 76 -0.13 14.88 2.71
C ALA A 76 -1.18 15.08 1.59
N ASN A 77 -1.56 14.01 0.89
CA ASN A 77 -2.40 14.05 -0.32
C ASN A 77 -1.90 15.08 -1.34
N ASN A 78 -0.58 15.22 -1.46
CA ASN A 78 0.06 16.28 -2.21
C ASN A 78 0.48 15.78 -3.62
N PRO A 79 -0.06 16.35 -4.72
CA PRO A 79 0.23 15.95 -6.10
C PRO A 79 1.70 16.06 -6.53
N ILE A 80 2.50 16.85 -5.81
CA ILE A 80 3.93 17.08 -6.10
C ILE A 80 4.83 16.58 -4.96
N GLY A 81 4.25 15.95 -3.94
CA GLY A 81 4.95 15.41 -2.78
C GLY A 81 5.45 13.98 -3.01
N PHE A 82 6.29 13.52 -2.09
CA PHE A 82 6.70 12.11 -2.02
C PHE A 82 5.75 11.31 -1.15
N SER A 83 5.73 10.00 -1.36
CA SER A 83 5.02 9.05 -0.50
C SER A 83 5.94 8.42 0.53
N GLU A 84 5.39 8.19 1.71
CA GLU A 84 6.01 7.38 2.75
C GLU A 84 5.98 5.88 2.37
N ILE A 85 7.02 5.16 2.77
CA ILE A 85 7.14 3.72 2.59
C ILE A 85 6.92 3.07 3.95
N ASN A 86 5.99 2.13 4.01
CA ASN A 86 5.67 1.38 5.22
C ASN A 86 5.77 -0.12 4.95
N VAL A 87 5.98 -0.92 5.99
CA VAL A 87 6.01 -2.39 5.88
C VAL A 87 4.78 -2.96 6.56
N ILE A 88 4.05 -3.84 5.86
CA ILE A 88 2.93 -4.55 6.47
C ILE A 88 3.47 -5.66 7.38
N PRO A 89 3.01 -5.74 8.65
CA PRO A 89 3.44 -6.78 9.56
C PRO A 89 2.98 -8.17 9.10
N HIS A 90 3.80 -9.19 9.36
CA HIS A 90 3.48 -10.60 9.09
C HIS A 90 2.44 -11.13 10.08
N SER A 91 1.20 -10.64 9.95
CA SER A 91 0.05 -10.99 10.78
C SER A 91 -0.95 -11.85 9.99
N LYS A 92 -1.80 -12.60 10.71
CA LYS A 92 -2.87 -13.38 10.09
C LYS A 92 -3.89 -12.48 9.38
N ASP A 93 -4.22 -11.34 9.97
CA ASP A 93 -5.16 -10.38 9.40
C ASP A 93 -4.64 -9.83 8.06
N ALA A 94 -3.34 -9.52 8.00
CA ALA A 94 -2.70 -9.11 6.74
C ALA A 94 -2.73 -10.23 5.69
N MET A 95 -2.54 -11.49 6.09
CA MET A 95 -2.62 -12.62 5.17
C MET A 95 -4.02 -12.78 4.58
N GLU A 96 -5.05 -12.71 5.42
CA GLU A 96 -6.44 -12.79 4.97
C GLU A 96 -6.81 -11.62 4.06
N PHE A 97 -6.47 -10.39 4.46
CA PHE A 97 -6.78 -9.19 3.69
C PHE A 97 -6.12 -9.16 2.30
N LEU A 98 -4.88 -9.65 2.20
CA LEU A 98 -4.09 -9.61 0.97
C LEU A 98 -4.12 -10.92 0.17
N GLY A 99 -4.79 -11.96 0.69
CA GLY A 99 -4.82 -13.29 0.07
C GLY A 99 -3.44 -13.99 0.05
N ILE A 100 -2.62 -13.76 1.08
CA ILE A 100 -1.29 -14.36 1.20
C ILE A 100 -1.43 -15.76 1.81
N HIS A 101 -0.80 -16.76 1.19
CA HIS A 101 -0.84 -18.13 1.69
C HIS A 101 0.28 -18.41 2.68
N GLU A 102 1.48 -17.87 2.45
CA GLU A 102 2.62 -18.02 3.35
C GLU A 102 3.57 -16.83 3.31
N TRP A 103 4.22 -16.57 4.45
CA TRP A 103 5.35 -15.65 4.54
C TRP A 103 6.65 -16.45 4.39
N THR A 104 7.51 -16.07 3.44
CA THR A 104 8.73 -16.82 3.12
C THR A 104 10.00 -16.24 3.76
N GLU A 105 9.91 -15.04 4.33
CA GLU A 105 11.00 -14.35 5.00
C GLU A 105 10.59 -13.86 6.40
N GLN A 106 11.56 -13.40 7.19
CA GLN A 106 11.28 -12.80 8.50
C GLN A 106 10.67 -11.41 8.32
N ALA A 107 9.75 -11.03 9.21
CA ALA A 107 9.18 -9.69 9.23
C ALA A 107 10.27 -8.63 9.39
N ILE A 108 10.17 -7.54 8.63
CA ILE A 108 11.03 -6.36 8.83
C ILE A 108 10.42 -5.51 9.94
N GLU A 109 11.20 -5.23 10.99
CA GLU A 109 10.84 -4.24 12.00
C GLU A 109 11.07 -2.84 11.43
N HIS A 110 9.99 -2.10 11.22
CA HIS A 110 10.02 -0.74 10.69
C HIS A 110 9.10 0.18 11.48
N ILE A 111 9.50 1.46 11.61
CA ILE A 111 8.68 2.48 12.28
C ILE A 111 7.78 3.10 11.23
N GLU A 112 6.51 2.73 11.27
CA GLU A 112 5.54 3.18 10.27
C GLU A 112 5.13 4.64 10.47
N SER A 113 4.86 5.30 9.34
CA SER A 113 4.24 6.61 9.31
C SER A 113 2.79 6.54 9.83
N LYS A 114 2.28 7.68 10.30
CA LYS A 114 0.89 7.76 10.75
C LYS A 114 -0.07 7.48 9.60
N PHE A 115 -1.21 6.86 9.90
CA PHE A 115 -2.27 6.75 8.91
C PHE A 115 -2.75 8.15 8.49
N PRO A 116 -2.94 8.38 7.18
CA PRO A 116 -3.42 9.64 6.65
C PRO A 116 -4.86 9.90 7.09
N ASP A 117 -5.17 11.16 7.38
CA ASP A 117 -6.50 11.59 7.83
C ASP A 117 -7.61 11.32 6.78
N TRP A 118 -7.22 11.17 5.51
CA TRP A 118 -8.14 10.89 4.40
C TRP A 118 -8.47 9.40 4.23
N ILE A 119 -7.80 8.50 4.93
CA ILE A 119 -8.20 7.08 4.99
C ILE A 119 -9.23 6.95 6.12
N PRO A 120 -10.49 6.57 5.83
CA PRO A 120 -11.45 6.33 6.88
C PRO A 120 -11.03 5.08 7.67
N LEU A 121 -10.49 5.29 8.87
CA LEU A 121 -10.36 4.20 9.84
C LEU A 121 -11.78 3.79 10.21
N ILE A 122 -12.19 2.59 9.79
CA ILE A 122 -13.44 2.02 10.27
C ILE A 122 -13.24 1.82 11.78
N GLU A 123 -13.88 2.65 12.61
CA GLU A 123 -14.02 2.38 14.04
C GLU A 123 -14.90 1.12 14.20
N GLU A 124 -14.34 -0.07 14.03
CA GLU A 124 -15.06 -1.28 14.41
C GLU A 124 -15.02 -1.45 15.94
N LYS A 125 -16.23 -1.37 16.50
CA LYS A 125 -16.70 -1.77 17.85
C LYS A 125 -16.58 -0.75 19.00
N LYS A 126 -17.34 0.34 18.89
CA LYS A 126 -18.06 0.89 20.08
C LYS A 126 -19.45 0.27 20.29
N GLY A 127 -19.97 -0.50 19.33
CA GLY A 127 -21.33 -1.06 19.39
C GLY A 127 -21.49 -2.40 20.13
N GLN A 128 -20.41 -3.03 20.62
CA GLN A 128 -20.50 -4.32 21.32
C GLN A 128 -20.41 -4.22 22.86
N MET A 129 -20.11 -3.04 23.42
CA MET A 129 -20.13 -2.82 24.88
C MET A 129 -21.51 -2.41 25.42
N SER A 130 -22.39 -1.80 24.62
CA SER A 130 -23.72 -1.37 25.10
C SER A 130 -24.74 -2.50 25.27
N LEU A 131 -24.43 -3.72 24.80
CA LEU A 131 -25.30 -4.89 24.93
C LEU A 131 -24.98 -5.75 26.18
N PHE A 132 -23.95 -5.38 26.95
CA PHE A 132 -23.59 -6.03 28.22
C PHE A 132 -23.75 -5.11 29.44
N ASP A 133 -24.16 -3.85 29.25
CA ASP A 133 -24.43 -2.89 30.33
C ASP A 133 -25.93 -2.81 30.73
N GLU A 134 -26.79 -3.63 30.13
CA GLU A 134 -28.21 -3.79 30.50
C GLU A 134 -28.53 -5.21 31.03
N ALA A 135 -27.63 -5.79 31.82
CA ALA A 135 -27.87 -7.03 32.58
C ALA A 135 -28.11 -6.74 34.07
#